data_AF-A0A9P8I0A6-F1
#
_entry.id   AF-A0A9P8I0A6-F1
#
_cell.length_a   1.000
_cell.length_b   1.000
_cell.length_c   1.000
_cell.angle_alpha   90.00
_cell.angle_beta   90.00
_cell.angle_gamma   90.00
#
_symmetry.space_group_name_H-M   'P 1'
#
loop_
_entity.id
_entity.type
_entity.pdbx_description
1 polymer ?
#
loop_
_entity_poly.entity_id
_entity_poly.type
_entity_poly.pdbx_seq_one_letter_code
_entity_poly.pdbx_strand_id
1 'polypeptide(L)'
;MSDQGSRPALKREDGESPGGTITPPEPTPIATGKRHGEPSDEPVKRQRYKDGGQQQQPDAASQQRLKAVIEAARWMMLLCFNHERWKDVLADVYGAGTDPHSQERQLAQKKILIRVASWKNKSINKMIAHVAELKDLDAMAQGSMASSQDVLVLYDYFMNSFNQKNFLKVFFFTLPFLDVDGSSPLGKYYLQNIYANLAIRCKLHHDIVVAKGGKERLSRKELLGFYNTMAHRTEFSEVDRSCFKERGLTVNKPKLPNDDPRYIILDPPPPKTNPSTCKSSERGDSSSLPGITHP
;
A
#
# COMPACT_ATOMS: atom_id res chain seq x y z
N MET A 1 50.48 14.80 -36.56
CA MET A 1 51.03 13.95 -35.49
C MET A 1 49.95 12.96 -35.13
N SER A 2 50.16 11.74 -35.59
CA SER A 2 49.18 10.67 -35.67
C SER A 2 49.46 9.70 -34.54
N ASP A 3 48.44 9.31 -33.77
CA ASP A 3 48.59 8.22 -32.80
C ASP A 3 47.42 7.24 -32.98
N GLN A 4 47.72 6.14 -33.65
CA GLN A 4 46.83 5.00 -33.84
C GLN A 4 47.19 3.93 -32.82
N GLY A 5 46.33 3.75 -31.81
CA GLY A 5 46.44 2.68 -30.84
C GLY A 5 46.10 1.31 -31.45
N SER A 6 47.11 0.45 -31.59
CA SER A 6 46.99 -0.94 -32.02
C SER A 6 46.24 -1.80 -31.00
N ARG A 7 45.27 -2.59 -31.47
CA ARG A 7 44.66 -3.73 -30.73
C ARG A 7 45.35 -5.03 -31.15
N PRO A 8 45.69 -5.94 -30.22
CA PRO A 8 46.23 -7.24 -30.57
C PRO A 8 45.12 -8.22 -30.98
N ALA A 9 45.43 -9.01 -32.02
CA ALA A 9 44.62 -10.08 -32.58
C ALA A 9 44.62 -11.31 -31.67
N LEU A 10 43.44 -11.80 -31.31
CA LEU A 10 43.23 -13.08 -30.65
C LEU A 10 43.15 -14.19 -31.71
N LYS A 11 44.09 -15.14 -31.61
CA LYS A 11 44.15 -16.38 -32.38
C LYS A 11 42.87 -17.20 -32.15
N ARG A 12 42.27 -17.66 -33.25
CA ARG A 12 41.31 -18.76 -33.27
C ARG A 12 42.10 -20.06 -33.19
N GLU A 13 41.80 -20.89 -32.20
CA GLU A 13 42.20 -22.29 -32.19
C GLU A 13 41.00 -23.11 -32.66
N ASP A 14 41.17 -23.74 -33.82
CA ASP A 14 40.27 -24.73 -34.38
C ASP A 14 40.50 -26.05 -33.63
N GLY A 15 39.53 -26.45 -32.83
CA GLY A 15 39.48 -27.75 -32.16
C GLY A 15 38.35 -28.59 -32.74
N GLU A 16 38.67 -29.45 -33.71
CA GLU A 16 37.84 -30.58 -34.11
C GLU A 16 37.55 -31.47 -32.90
N SER A 17 36.27 -31.71 -32.61
CA SER A 17 35.84 -32.68 -31.61
C SER A 17 34.96 -33.74 -32.30
N PRO A 18 35.26 -35.04 -32.14
CA PRO A 18 34.62 -36.11 -32.89
C PRO A 18 33.17 -36.35 -32.42
N GLY A 19 32.29 -36.58 -33.39
CA GLY A 19 30.90 -36.92 -33.19
C GLY A 19 30.73 -38.26 -32.46
N GLY A 20 30.16 -38.20 -31.25
CA GLY A 20 29.59 -39.33 -30.54
C GLY A 20 28.07 -39.27 -30.62
N THR A 21 27.46 -40.19 -31.36
CA THR A 21 26.02 -40.44 -31.34
C THR A 21 25.64 -40.99 -29.97
N ILE A 22 25.02 -40.15 -29.13
CA ILE A 22 24.46 -40.57 -27.84
C ILE A 22 23.05 -41.09 -28.12
N THR A 23 22.91 -42.41 -28.12
CA THR A 23 21.62 -43.11 -28.07
C THR A 23 20.95 -42.81 -26.71
N PRO A 24 19.67 -42.41 -26.66
CA PRO A 24 18.99 -42.21 -25.38
C PRO A 24 18.84 -43.56 -24.65
N PRO A 25 19.10 -43.61 -23.32
CA PRO A 25 18.82 -44.81 -22.54
C PRO A 25 17.31 -45.07 -22.46
N GLU A 26 16.97 -46.34 -22.69
CA GLU A 26 15.66 -46.93 -22.54
C GLU A 26 15.12 -46.72 -21.12
N PRO A 27 13.86 -46.27 -20.93
CA PRO A 27 13.31 -46.01 -19.61
C PRO A 27 13.11 -47.32 -18.84
N THR A 28 13.90 -47.51 -17.79
CA THR A 28 13.75 -48.62 -16.86
C THR A 28 12.43 -48.47 -16.07
N PRO A 29 11.61 -49.53 -15.93
CA PRO A 29 10.38 -49.47 -15.16
C PRO A 29 10.70 -49.24 -13.67
N ILE A 30 10.25 -48.09 -13.16
CA ILE A 30 10.38 -47.73 -11.76
C ILE A 30 9.47 -48.65 -10.94
N ALA A 31 10.10 -49.46 -10.10
CA ALA A 31 9.45 -50.29 -9.10
C ALA A 31 8.63 -49.41 -8.13
N THR A 32 7.35 -49.72 -8.01
CA THR A 32 6.38 -49.17 -7.06
C THR A 32 6.73 -49.56 -5.63
N GLY A 33 7.70 -48.85 -5.05
CA GLY A 33 7.99 -48.91 -3.62
C GLY A 33 6.95 -48.14 -2.82
N LYS A 34 6.05 -48.88 -2.16
CA LYS A 34 5.19 -48.40 -1.06
C LYS A 34 6.01 -47.57 -0.07
N ARG A 35 5.76 -46.27 0.01
CA ARG A 35 6.15 -45.44 1.16
C ARG A 35 4.92 -44.92 1.86
N HIS A 36 4.88 -45.28 3.14
CA HIS A 36 3.98 -44.83 4.18
C HIS A 36 3.91 -43.31 4.30
N GLY A 37 2.70 -42.83 4.63
CA GLY A 37 2.47 -41.56 5.31
C GLY A 37 1.77 -40.51 4.47
N GLU A 38 0.50 -40.74 4.12
CA GLU A 38 -0.40 -39.65 3.75
C GLU A 38 -0.45 -38.64 4.92
N PRO A 39 -0.13 -37.35 4.69
CA PRO A 39 -0.50 -36.31 5.64
C PRO A 39 -2.03 -36.22 5.63
N SER A 40 -2.66 -36.66 6.71
CA SER A 40 -4.08 -36.48 6.95
C SER A 40 -4.47 -35.00 6.78
N ASP A 41 -5.24 -34.72 5.73
CA ASP A 41 -5.86 -33.43 5.41
C ASP A 41 -7.06 -33.16 6.34
N GLU A 42 -6.91 -33.44 7.64
CA GLU A 42 -7.94 -33.06 8.60
C GLU A 42 -7.95 -31.53 8.77
N PRO A 43 -9.07 -30.86 8.46
CA PRO A 43 -9.18 -29.42 8.67
C PRO A 43 -9.02 -29.17 10.17
N VAL A 44 -7.96 -28.46 10.56
CA VAL A 44 -7.72 -28.00 11.93
C VAL A 44 -8.93 -27.19 12.37
N LYS A 45 -9.86 -27.85 13.07
CA LYS A 45 -11.03 -27.24 13.69
C LYS A 45 -10.50 -26.25 14.71
N ARG A 46 -10.43 -24.97 14.35
CA ARG A 46 -10.14 -23.88 15.29
C ARG A 46 -11.23 -23.91 16.35
N GLN A 47 -10.92 -24.51 17.48
CA GLN A 47 -11.79 -24.63 18.63
C GLN A 47 -12.04 -23.22 19.15
N ARG A 48 -13.18 -22.65 18.74
CA ARG A 48 -13.71 -21.39 19.26
C ARG A 48 -14.06 -21.66 20.72
N TYR A 49 -13.16 -21.30 21.64
CA TYR A 49 -13.50 -21.19 23.05
C TYR A 49 -14.73 -20.28 23.16
N LYS A 50 -15.87 -20.87 23.54
CA LYS A 50 -17.07 -20.13 23.94
C LYS A 50 -16.83 -19.68 25.37
N ASP A 51 -16.18 -18.54 25.52
CA ASP A 51 -16.06 -17.86 26.79
C ASP A 51 -17.46 -17.37 27.19
N GLY A 52 -18.04 -18.01 28.22
CA GLY A 52 -19.43 -17.84 28.65
C GLY A 52 -19.70 -16.57 29.47
N GLY A 53 -18.78 -15.62 29.46
CA GLY A 53 -18.99 -14.32 30.10
C GLY A 53 -20.11 -13.55 29.41
N GLN A 54 -21.14 -13.15 30.17
CA GLN A 54 -22.15 -12.20 29.71
C GLN A 54 -21.44 -10.88 29.34
N GLN A 55 -21.14 -10.68 28.06
CA GLN A 55 -20.62 -9.42 27.56
C GLN A 55 -21.74 -8.38 27.64
N GLN A 56 -21.68 -7.52 28.66
CA GLN A 56 -22.50 -6.32 28.70
C GLN A 56 -22.32 -5.55 27.39
N GLN A 57 -23.45 -5.28 26.73
CA GLN A 57 -23.46 -4.56 25.47
C GLN A 57 -22.97 -3.12 25.75
N PRO A 58 -21.98 -2.61 25.02
CA PRO A 58 -21.46 -1.27 25.26
C PRO A 58 -22.54 -0.22 25.02
N ASP A 59 -22.59 0.79 25.89
CA ASP A 59 -23.52 1.92 25.74
C ASP A 59 -23.25 2.72 24.43
N ALA A 60 -24.20 3.58 24.06
CA ALA A 60 -24.12 4.35 22.82
C ALA A 60 -22.89 5.27 22.75
N ALA A 61 -22.48 5.86 23.89
CA ALA A 61 -21.31 6.75 23.97
C ALA A 61 -20.00 5.97 23.71
N SER A 62 -19.87 4.78 24.29
CA SER A 62 -18.75 3.86 24.12
C SER A 62 -18.67 3.37 22.67
N GLN A 63 -19.81 3.08 22.05
CA GLN A 63 -19.86 2.73 20.63
C GLN A 63 -19.42 3.90 19.73
N GLN A 64 -19.82 5.13 20.06
CA GLN A 64 -19.41 6.33 19.33
C GLN A 64 -17.90 6.59 19.46
N ARG A 65 -17.33 6.48 20.66
CA ARG A 65 -15.88 6.57 20.88
C ARG A 65 -15.14 5.50 20.10
N LEU A 66 -15.60 4.24 20.14
CA LEU A 66 -14.99 3.16 19.37
C LEU A 66 -15.04 3.44 17.86
N LYS A 67 -16.13 4.03 17.35
CA LYS A 67 -16.23 4.44 15.95
C LYS A 67 -15.16 5.50 15.62
N ALA A 68 -15.01 6.52 16.46
CA ALA A 68 -13.99 7.56 16.29
C ALA A 68 -12.57 6.98 16.33
N VAL A 69 -12.29 6.04 17.23
CA VAL A 69 -11.01 5.30 17.28
C VAL A 69 -10.72 4.58 15.97
N ILE A 70 -11.70 3.86 15.42
CA ILE A 70 -11.51 3.12 14.17
C ILE A 70 -11.30 4.06 12.99
N GLU A 71 -11.93 5.24 13.00
CA GLU A 71 -11.72 6.28 11.99
C GLU A 71 -10.31 6.88 12.06
N ALA A 72 -9.87 7.28 13.25
CA ALA A 72 -8.51 7.76 13.48
C ALA A 72 -7.45 6.70 13.13
N ALA A 73 -7.71 5.42 13.45
CA ALA A 73 -6.83 4.31 13.08
C ALA A 73 -6.71 4.12 11.56
N ARG A 74 -7.71 4.50 10.76
CA ARG A 74 -7.60 4.45 9.30
C ARG A 74 -6.64 5.52 8.78
N TRP A 75 -6.71 6.74 9.32
CA TRP A 75 -5.77 7.81 8.99
C TRP A 75 -4.34 7.44 9.38
N MET A 76 -4.15 6.93 10.60
CA MET A 76 -2.87 6.39 11.04
C MET A 76 -2.34 5.34 10.04
N MET A 77 -3.19 4.42 9.59
CA MET A 77 -2.79 3.41 8.62
C MET A 77 -2.46 3.96 7.24
N LEU A 78 -3.11 5.03 6.80
CA LEU A 78 -2.80 5.69 5.53
C LEU A 78 -1.47 6.45 5.60
N LEU A 79 -1.18 7.10 6.72
CA LEU A 79 0.01 7.94 6.90
C LEU A 79 1.26 7.14 7.26
N CYS A 80 1.11 6.02 7.97
CA CYS A 80 2.26 5.29 8.51
C CYS A 80 2.36 3.85 7.98
N PHE A 81 1.27 3.26 7.50
CA PHE A 81 1.20 1.85 7.05
C PHE A 81 1.68 0.81 8.08
N ASN A 82 1.80 1.21 9.34
CA ASN A 82 2.11 0.37 10.48
C ASN A 82 1.17 0.71 11.65
N HIS A 83 1.32 -0.02 12.75
CA HIS A 83 0.49 0.18 13.94
C HIS A 83 1.21 0.92 15.06
N GLU A 84 2.46 1.36 14.90
CA GLU A 84 3.29 1.83 16.03
C GLU A 84 2.66 3.01 16.79
N ARG A 85 1.88 3.82 16.08
CA ARG A 85 1.19 5.01 16.61
C ARG A 85 -0.22 4.75 17.16
N TRP A 86 -0.60 3.49 17.43
CA TRP A 86 -1.93 3.18 17.97
C TRP A 86 -2.20 3.84 19.33
N LYS A 87 -1.14 4.13 20.10
CA LYS A 87 -1.24 4.81 21.41
C LYS A 87 -1.70 6.25 21.24
N ASP A 88 -1.16 6.96 20.25
CA ASP A 88 -1.53 8.34 19.90
C ASP A 88 -3.03 8.39 19.58
N VAL A 89 -3.50 7.47 18.72
CA VAL A 89 -4.92 7.35 18.35
C VAL A 89 -5.83 7.19 19.57
N LEU A 90 -5.43 6.40 20.57
CA LEU A 90 -6.22 6.26 21.80
C LEU A 90 -6.15 7.50 22.68
N ALA A 91 -4.99 8.14 22.79
CA ALA A 91 -4.83 9.37 23.56
C ALA A 91 -5.68 10.50 22.98
N ASP A 92 -5.77 10.61 21.65
CA ASP A 92 -6.58 11.63 20.96
C ASP A 92 -8.09 11.44 21.20
N VAL A 93 -8.57 10.19 21.23
CA VAL A 93 -10.01 9.91 21.33
C VAL A 93 -10.51 9.79 22.77
N TYR A 94 -9.72 9.19 23.66
CA TYR A 94 -10.10 9.01 25.07
C TYR A 94 -9.60 10.15 25.97
N GLY A 95 -8.52 10.82 25.58
CA GLY A 95 -7.78 11.77 26.41
C GLY A 95 -6.55 11.13 27.04
N ALA A 96 -5.48 11.92 27.22
CA ALA A 96 -4.23 11.46 27.81
C ALA A 96 -4.38 10.99 29.27
N GLY A 97 -5.36 11.54 30.01
CA GLY A 97 -5.61 11.23 31.41
C GLY A 97 -6.49 9.99 31.67
N THR A 98 -7.00 9.33 30.64
CA THR A 98 -7.83 8.13 30.82
C THR A 98 -6.99 6.95 31.28
N ASP A 99 -7.47 6.20 32.27
CA ASP A 99 -6.81 5.00 32.77
C ASP A 99 -6.47 4.01 31.61
N PRO A 100 -5.17 3.72 31.38
CA PRO A 100 -4.71 2.71 30.42
C PRO A 100 -5.34 1.33 30.63
N HIS A 101 -5.73 1.00 31.87
CA HIS A 101 -6.27 -0.29 32.25
C HIS A 101 -7.79 -0.37 32.21
N SER A 102 -8.49 0.73 31.88
CA SER A 102 -9.94 0.70 31.70
C SER A 102 -10.35 -0.34 30.64
N GLN A 103 -11.41 -1.10 30.94
CA GLN A 103 -11.90 -2.15 30.03
C GLN A 103 -12.22 -1.60 28.63
N GLU A 104 -12.77 -0.39 28.56
CA GLU A 104 -13.10 0.27 27.29
C GLU A 104 -11.84 0.52 26.44
N ARG A 105 -10.77 1.03 27.04
CA ARG A 105 -9.52 1.33 26.34
C ARG A 105 -8.79 0.06 25.91
N GLN A 106 -8.77 -0.99 26.74
CA GLN A 106 -8.23 -2.29 26.37
C GLN A 106 -9.00 -2.91 25.18
N LEU A 107 -10.33 -2.80 25.20
CA LEU A 107 -11.17 -3.24 24.09
C LEU A 107 -10.84 -2.45 22.81
N ALA A 108 -10.72 -1.12 22.89
CA ALA A 108 -10.37 -0.26 21.77
C ALA A 108 -8.99 -0.62 21.19
N GLN A 109 -7.96 -0.77 22.04
CA GLN A 109 -6.61 -1.22 21.64
C GLN A 109 -6.68 -2.54 20.87
N LYS A 110 -7.34 -3.56 21.45
CA LYS A 110 -7.51 -4.87 20.81
C LYS A 110 -8.18 -4.76 19.45
N LYS A 111 -9.21 -3.91 19.34
CA LYS A 111 -9.93 -3.67 18.07
C LYS A 111 -9.04 -2.99 17.03
N ILE A 112 -8.26 -1.96 17.39
CA ILE A 112 -7.31 -1.31 16.48
C ILE A 112 -6.32 -2.34 15.93
N LEU A 113 -5.62 -3.07 16.81
CA LEU A 113 -4.56 -3.99 16.40
C LEU A 113 -5.09 -5.09 15.47
N ILE A 114 -6.25 -5.68 15.79
CA ILE A 114 -6.90 -6.68 14.93
C ILE A 114 -7.27 -6.07 13.57
N ARG A 115 -7.83 -4.85 13.55
CA ARG A 115 -8.27 -4.19 12.32
C ARG A 115 -7.08 -3.82 11.44
N VAL A 116 -6.05 -3.21 12.00
CA VAL A 116 -4.81 -2.85 11.30
C VAL A 116 -4.15 -4.08 10.69
N ALA A 117 -3.99 -5.15 11.46
CA ALA A 117 -3.43 -6.40 10.96
C ALA A 117 -4.28 -7.00 9.82
N SER A 118 -5.61 -6.92 9.94
CA SER A 118 -6.54 -7.36 8.91
C SER A 118 -6.44 -6.51 7.63
N TRP A 119 -6.43 -5.18 7.76
CA TRP A 119 -6.32 -4.24 6.66
C TRP A 119 -5.01 -4.45 5.89
N LYS A 120 -3.87 -4.51 6.59
CA LYS A 120 -2.57 -4.78 5.98
C LYS A 120 -2.58 -6.08 5.17
N ASN A 121 -2.97 -7.20 5.78
CA ASN A 121 -2.97 -8.48 5.09
C ASN A 121 -3.91 -8.49 3.87
N LYS A 122 -5.10 -7.91 4.02
CA LYS A 122 -6.07 -7.80 2.93
C LYS A 122 -5.57 -6.90 1.81
N SER A 123 -4.95 -5.77 2.12
CA SER A 123 -4.39 -4.85 1.11
C SER A 123 -3.27 -5.50 0.33
N ILE A 124 -2.34 -6.21 0.99
CA ILE A 124 -1.29 -6.93 0.27
C ILE A 124 -1.88 -8.02 -0.63
N ASN A 125 -2.83 -8.82 -0.13
CA ASN A 125 -3.46 -9.88 -0.95
C ASN A 125 -4.23 -9.29 -2.14
N LYS A 126 -4.92 -8.17 -1.94
CA LYS A 126 -5.60 -7.44 -3.01
C LYS A 126 -4.62 -6.86 -4.02
N MET A 127 -3.46 -6.38 -3.59
CA MET A 127 -2.40 -5.92 -4.49
C MET A 127 -1.81 -7.08 -5.31
N ILE A 128 -1.53 -8.23 -4.70
CA ILE A 128 -1.05 -9.41 -5.43
C ILE A 128 -2.05 -9.84 -6.51
N ALA A 129 -3.34 -9.95 -6.15
CA ALA A 129 -4.38 -10.30 -7.12
C ALA A 129 -4.50 -9.25 -8.23
N HIS A 130 -4.44 -7.96 -7.88
CA HIS A 130 -4.48 -6.88 -8.85
C HIS A 130 -3.29 -6.89 -9.81
N VAL A 131 -2.08 -7.15 -9.31
CA VAL A 131 -0.88 -7.28 -10.14
C VAL A 131 -0.96 -8.49 -11.04
N ALA A 132 -1.49 -9.62 -10.55
CA ALA A 132 -1.72 -10.80 -11.39
C ALA A 132 -2.67 -10.47 -12.55
N GLU A 133 -3.80 -9.81 -12.29
CA GLU A 133 -4.73 -9.33 -13.33
C GLU A 133 -4.02 -8.41 -14.35
N LEU A 134 -3.22 -7.44 -13.88
CA LEU A 134 -2.48 -6.54 -14.77
C LEU A 134 -1.43 -7.28 -15.61
N LYS A 135 -0.78 -8.31 -15.05
CA LYS A 135 0.20 -9.13 -15.77
C LYS A 135 -0.45 -9.91 -16.90
N ASP A 136 -1.63 -10.48 -16.65
CA ASP A 136 -2.37 -11.23 -17.65
C ASP A 136 -2.79 -10.31 -18.81
N LEU A 137 -3.28 -9.11 -18.49
CA LEU A 137 -3.63 -8.09 -19.50
C LEU A 137 -2.41 -7.62 -20.30
N ASP A 138 -1.29 -7.35 -19.62
CA ASP A 138 -0.05 -6.92 -20.27
C ASP A 138 0.52 -8.02 -21.19
N ALA A 139 0.48 -9.28 -20.76
CA ALA A 139 0.90 -10.41 -21.58
C ALA A 139 0.03 -10.58 -22.85
N MET A 140 -1.29 -10.40 -22.73
CA MET A 140 -2.20 -10.41 -23.87
C MET A 140 -1.92 -9.26 -24.85
N ALA A 141 -1.51 -8.10 -24.33
CA ALA A 141 -1.13 -6.94 -25.13
C ALA A 141 0.31 -6.98 -25.64
N GLN A 142 1.06 -8.05 -25.38
CA GLN A 142 2.50 -8.18 -25.69
C GLN A 142 3.34 -7.04 -25.06
N GLY A 143 2.92 -6.58 -23.88
CA GLY A 143 3.63 -5.58 -23.09
C GLY A 143 4.88 -6.12 -22.40
N SER A 144 5.66 -5.21 -21.82
CA SER A 144 6.95 -5.54 -21.18
C SER A 144 6.85 -5.83 -19.68
N MET A 145 5.76 -5.45 -19.01
CA MET A 145 5.63 -5.56 -17.56
C MET A 145 5.57 -7.02 -17.10
N ALA A 146 4.84 -7.87 -17.83
CA ALA A 146 4.62 -9.27 -17.47
C ALA A 146 5.94 -10.04 -17.29
N SER A 147 6.92 -9.79 -18.17
CA SER A 147 8.22 -10.46 -18.20
C SER A 147 9.34 -9.68 -17.49
N SER A 148 9.24 -8.35 -17.37
CA SER A 148 10.31 -7.51 -16.82
C SER A 148 10.56 -7.71 -15.32
N GLN A 149 11.81 -7.87 -14.91
CA GLN A 149 12.24 -7.78 -13.51
C GLN A 149 12.86 -6.42 -13.18
N ASP A 150 12.98 -5.53 -14.17
CA ASP A 150 13.61 -4.21 -14.00
C ASP A 150 12.68 -3.30 -13.18
N VAL A 151 13.17 -2.86 -12.03
CA VAL A 151 12.42 -2.03 -11.09
C VAL A 151 11.98 -0.71 -11.72
N LEU A 152 12.78 -0.10 -12.60
CA LEU A 152 12.44 1.18 -13.23
C LEU A 152 11.30 1.01 -14.23
N VAL A 153 11.38 -0.03 -15.07
CA VAL A 153 10.32 -0.37 -16.03
C VAL A 153 9.00 -0.68 -15.30
N LEU A 154 9.07 -1.43 -14.20
CA LEU A 154 7.90 -1.74 -13.39
C LEU A 154 7.34 -0.49 -12.70
N TYR A 155 8.21 0.39 -12.20
CA TYR A 155 7.80 1.64 -11.58
C TYR A 155 7.03 2.52 -12.56
N ASP A 156 7.57 2.76 -13.75
CA ASP A 156 6.90 3.56 -14.78
C ASP A 156 5.54 2.96 -15.13
N TYR A 157 5.46 1.63 -15.32
CA TYR A 157 4.20 0.95 -15.58
C TYR A 157 3.15 1.18 -14.48
N PHE A 158 3.52 0.96 -13.21
CA PHE A 158 2.57 1.07 -12.10
C PHE A 158 2.23 2.52 -11.74
N MET A 159 3.14 3.46 -11.98
CA MET A 159 2.85 4.90 -11.90
C MET A 159 1.78 5.28 -12.92
N ASN A 160 1.88 4.78 -14.16
CA ASN A 160 0.90 5.03 -15.22
C ASN A 160 -0.42 4.26 -15.04
N SER A 161 -0.39 3.14 -14.30
CA SER A 161 -1.59 2.35 -13.97
C SER A 161 -2.37 2.88 -12.76
N PHE A 162 -1.81 3.85 -12.04
CA PHE A 162 -2.45 4.42 -10.86
C PHE A 162 -3.69 5.24 -11.23
N ASN A 163 -4.78 4.97 -10.52
CA ASN A 163 -5.96 5.81 -10.50
C ASN A 163 -6.73 5.57 -9.19
N GLN A 164 -7.70 6.43 -8.88
CA GLN A 164 -8.50 6.33 -7.66
C GLN A 164 -9.15 4.95 -7.49
N LYS A 165 -9.70 4.36 -8.56
CA LYS A 165 -10.38 3.06 -8.50
C LYS A 165 -9.43 1.94 -8.11
N ASN A 166 -8.25 1.88 -8.73
CA ASN A 166 -7.20 0.89 -8.44
C ASN A 166 -6.67 1.07 -7.02
N PHE A 167 -6.40 2.31 -6.61
CA PHE A 167 -5.94 2.62 -5.26
C PHE A 167 -6.96 2.16 -4.20
N LEU A 168 -8.22 2.58 -4.33
CA LEU A 168 -9.27 2.23 -3.37
C LEU A 168 -9.63 0.73 -3.40
N LYS A 169 -9.44 0.03 -4.54
CA LYS A 169 -9.58 -1.44 -4.63
C LYS A 169 -8.59 -2.14 -3.70
N VAL A 170 -7.33 -1.68 -3.68
CA VAL A 170 -6.24 -2.26 -2.88
C VAL A 170 -6.29 -1.77 -1.43
N PHE A 171 -6.35 -0.47 -1.22
CA PHE A 171 -6.37 0.18 0.10
C PHE A 171 -7.80 0.45 0.57
N PHE A 172 -8.65 -0.57 0.48
CA PHE A 172 -10.10 -0.51 0.73
C PHE A 172 -10.52 0.12 2.06
N PHE A 173 -9.65 0.15 3.07
CA PHE A 173 -9.94 0.78 4.35
C PHE A 173 -10.06 2.31 4.24
N THR A 174 -9.53 2.91 3.17
CA THR A 174 -9.57 4.35 2.86
C THR A 174 -10.88 4.79 2.19
N LEU A 175 -11.57 3.85 1.54
CA LEU A 175 -12.80 4.10 0.78
C LEU A 175 -13.85 4.99 1.49
N PRO A 176 -14.10 4.84 2.82
CA PRO A 176 -15.13 5.62 3.48
C PRO A 176 -14.84 7.12 3.64
N PHE A 177 -13.57 7.54 3.55
CA PHE A 177 -13.16 8.90 3.94
C PHE A 177 -12.20 9.58 2.97
N LEU A 178 -11.50 8.85 2.09
CA LEU A 178 -10.49 9.44 1.23
C LEU A 178 -11.05 9.77 -0.15
N ASP A 179 -10.89 11.02 -0.57
CA ASP A 179 -11.03 11.46 -1.96
C ASP A 179 -9.64 11.60 -2.58
N VAL A 180 -9.26 10.62 -3.40
CA VAL A 180 -7.92 10.57 -4.02
C VAL A 180 -7.78 11.72 -5.03
N ASP A 181 -8.81 11.92 -5.85
CA ASP A 181 -8.79 12.91 -6.94
C ASP A 181 -8.93 14.34 -6.41
N GLY A 182 -9.60 14.52 -5.27
CA GLY A 182 -9.69 15.81 -4.58
C GLY A 182 -8.48 16.18 -3.72
N SER A 183 -7.55 15.25 -3.48
CA SER A 183 -6.38 15.50 -2.62
C SER A 183 -5.39 16.51 -3.23
N SER A 184 -4.55 17.10 -2.39
CA SER A 184 -3.49 18.02 -2.83
C SER A 184 -2.50 17.33 -3.78
N PRO A 185 -1.72 18.08 -4.58
CA PRO A 185 -0.67 17.49 -5.43
C PRO A 185 0.31 16.61 -4.65
N LEU A 186 0.77 17.05 -3.47
CA LEU A 186 1.64 16.28 -2.60
C LEU A 186 0.95 15.00 -2.09
N GLY A 187 -0.33 15.09 -1.70
CA GLY A 187 -1.12 13.94 -1.29
C GLY A 187 -1.28 12.90 -2.42
N LYS A 188 -1.58 13.35 -3.64
CA LYS A 188 -1.69 12.48 -4.82
C LYS A 188 -0.37 11.79 -5.13
N TYR A 189 0.73 12.56 -5.14
CA TYR A 189 2.08 12.04 -5.34
C TYR A 189 2.43 10.95 -4.33
N TYR A 190 2.11 11.18 -3.05
CA TYR A 190 2.28 10.18 -1.98
C TYR A 190 1.50 8.89 -2.27
N LEU A 191 0.19 9.00 -2.55
CA LEU A 191 -0.67 7.83 -2.79
C LEU A 191 -0.22 7.03 -4.01
N GLN A 192 0.20 7.71 -5.07
CA GLN A 192 0.70 7.12 -6.30
C GLN A 192 2.00 6.34 -6.05
N ASN A 193 2.96 6.95 -5.34
CA ASN A 193 4.23 6.30 -5.01
C ASN A 193 4.05 5.08 -4.10
N ILE A 194 3.20 5.18 -3.08
CA ILE A 194 2.90 4.06 -2.18
C ILE A 194 2.28 2.90 -2.98
N TYR A 195 1.34 3.20 -3.87
CA TYR A 195 0.72 2.20 -4.74
C TYR A 195 1.74 1.54 -5.66
N ALA A 196 2.52 2.33 -6.42
CA ALA A 196 3.46 1.82 -7.40
C ALA A 196 4.53 0.94 -6.74
N ASN A 197 5.17 1.41 -5.67
CA ASN A 197 6.20 0.63 -4.99
C ASN A 197 5.66 -0.66 -4.37
N LEU A 198 4.44 -0.65 -3.80
CA LEU A 198 3.83 -1.88 -3.29
C LEU A 198 3.49 -2.85 -4.43
N ALA A 199 3.04 -2.34 -5.58
CA ALA A 199 2.73 -3.15 -6.76
C ALA A 199 4.00 -3.85 -7.31
N ILE A 200 5.12 -3.13 -7.42
CA ILE A 200 6.43 -3.71 -7.81
C ILE A 200 6.80 -4.86 -6.88
N ARG A 201 6.75 -4.66 -5.57
CA ARG A 201 7.09 -5.71 -4.59
C ARG A 201 6.14 -6.90 -4.68
N CYS A 202 4.86 -6.67 -4.91
CA CYS A 202 3.87 -7.74 -5.14
C CYS A 202 4.14 -8.50 -6.44
N LYS A 203 4.57 -7.81 -7.51
CA LYS A 203 4.94 -8.40 -8.80
C LYS A 203 6.11 -9.35 -8.67
N LEU A 204 7.21 -8.87 -8.08
CA LEU A 204 8.41 -9.68 -7.84
C LEU A 204 8.09 -10.88 -6.93
N HIS A 205 7.29 -10.67 -5.89
CA HIS A 205 6.81 -11.77 -5.04
C HIS A 205 6.01 -12.81 -5.84
N HIS A 206 5.06 -12.35 -6.66
CA HIS A 206 4.22 -13.22 -7.48
C HIS A 206 5.07 -14.08 -8.44
N ASP A 207 6.06 -13.48 -9.09
CA ASP A 207 6.96 -14.21 -10.00
C ASP A 207 7.75 -15.30 -9.30
N ILE A 208 8.28 -15.01 -8.11
CA ILE A 208 8.98 -16.01 -7.28
C ILE A 208 8.02 -17.14 -6.89
N VAL A 209 6.80 -16.82 -6.48
CA VAL A 209 5.80 -17.82 -6.08
C VAL A 209 5.43 -18.73 -7.25
N VAL A 210 5.23 -18.17 -8.45
CA VAL A 210 4.94 -18.94 -9.67
C VAL A 210 6.12 -19.83 -10.03
N ALA A 211 7.35 -19.29 -10.07
CA ALA A 211 8.55 -20.05 -10.41
C ALA A 211 8.84 -21.21 -9.43
N LYS A 212 8.46 -21.06 -8.15
CA LYS A 212 8.69 -22.05 -7.09
C LYS A 212 7.48 -22.97 -6.81
N GLY A 213 6.42 -22.93 -7.61
CA GLY A 213 5.27 -23.83 -7.45
C GLY A 213 4.38 -23.54 -6.22
N GLY A 214 4.25 -22.27 -5.82
CA GLY A 214 3.13 -21.83 -4.98
C GLY A 214 3.39 -21.59 -3.49
N LYS A 215 4.64 -21.72 -2.98
CA LYS A 215 4.93 -21.47 -1.55
C LYS A 215 6.28 -20.81 -1.33
N GLU A 216 6.30 -19.48 -1.22
CA GLU A 216 7.48 -18.74 -0.78
C GLU A 216 7.20 -17.89 0.47
N ARG A 217 7.58 -18.42 1.63
CA ARG A 217 7.40 -17.72 2.92
C ARG A 217 8.33 -16.53 3.09
N LEU A 218 9.56 -16.62 2.56
CA LEU A 218 10.58 -15.57 2.71
C LEU A 218 10.16 -14.30 1.98
N SER A 219 9.80 -14.38 0.70
CA SER A 219 9.34 -13.22 -0.08
C SER A 219 8.07 -12.60 0.50
N ARG A 220 7.18 -13.40 1.12
CA ARG A 220 6.02 -12.85 1.83
C ARG A 220 6.40 -12.07 3.08
N LYS A 221 7.40 -12.53 3.84
CA LYS A 221 7.92 -11.83 5.02
C LYS A 221 8.57 -10.50 4.61
N GLU A 222 9.33 -10.48 3.53
CA GLU A 222 9.94 -9.27 2.95
C GLU A 222 8.87 -8.27 2.53
N LEU A 223 7.81 -8.73 1.86
CA LEU A 223 6.68 -7.88 1.46
C LEU A 223 5.96 -7.24 2.66
N LEU A 224 5.79 -8.01 3.75
CA LEU A 224 5.24 -7.48 5.00
C LEU A 224 6.19 -6.47 5.68
N GLY A 225 7.50 -6.72 5.62
CA GLY A 225 8.52 -5.80 6.12
C GLY A 225 8.49 -4.47 5.36
N PHE A 226 8.48 -4.53 4.03
CA PHE A 226 8.35 -3.37 3.15
C PHE A 226 7.08 -2.57 3.43
N TYR A 227 5.93 -3.23 3.59
CA TYR A 227 4.67 -2.55 3.89
C TYR A 227 4.76 -1.69 5.17
N ASN A 228 5.48 -2.13 6.20
CA ASN A 228 5.59 -1.38 7.45
C ASN A 228 6.50 -0.14 7.34
N THR A 229 7.37 -0.06 6.33
CA THR A 229 8.38 1.00 6.18
C THR A 229 8.16 1.90 4.97
N MET A 230 7.23 1.56 4.06
CA MET A 230 7.06 2.28 2.79
C MET A 230 6.64 3.75 2.93
N ALA A 231 6.08 4.14 4.07
CA ALA A 231 5.73 5.54 4.36
C ALA A 231 6.80 6.31 5.17
N HIS A 232 7.86 5.66 5.65
CA HIS A 232 8.91 6.30 6.46
C HIS A 232 10.05 6.89 5.62
N ARG A 233 9.77 7.17 4.34
CA ARG A 233 10.72 7.80 3.44
C ARG A 233 10.81 9.29 3.75
N THR A 234 12.01 9.85 3.69
CA THR A 234 12.28 11.27 3.95
C THR A 234 11.48 12.20 3.03
N GLU A 235 11.23 11.74 1.81
CA GLU A 235 10.45 12.41 0.77
C GLU A 235 8.98 12.58 1.16
N PHE A 236 8.50 11.83 2.16
CA PHE A 236 7.13 11.92 2.68
C PHE A 236 7.04 12.58 4.05
N SER A 237 8.12 13.17 4.57
CA SER A 237 8.12 13.77 5.91
C SER A 237 7.16 14.95 6.06
N GLU A 238 6.84 15.64 4.97
CA GLU A 238 5.89 16.77 4.94
C GLU A 238 4.42 16.36 4.71
N VAL A 239 4.19 15.07 4.43
CA VAL A 239 2.85 14.52 4.19
C VAL A 239 2.12 14.39 5.52
N ASP A 240 1.03 15.11 5.66
CA ASP A 240 0.13 15.05 6.81
C ASP A 240 -1.33 14.91 6.36
N ARG A 241 -2.26 14.88 7.32
CA ARG A 241 -3.70 14.74 7.04
C ARG A 241 -4.23 15.86 6.13
N SER A 242 -3.69 17.08 6.20
CA SER A 242 -4.14 18.23 5.40
C SER A 242 -3.84 18.07 3.91
N CYS A 243 -2.90 17.19 3.55
CA CYS A 243 -2.60 16.87 2.16
C CYS A 243 -3.73 16.10 1.47
N PHE A 244 -4.68 15.55 2.23
CA PHE A 244 -5.72 14.67 1.73
C PHE A 244 -7.11 15.31 1.81
N LYS A 245 -7.89 15.15 0.76
CA LYS A 245 -9.29 15.57 0.77
C LYS A 245 -10.13 14.50 1.44
N GLU A 246 -10.83 14.90 2.49
CA GLU A 246 -11.82 14.02 3.11
C GLU A 246 -13.09 14.04 2.26
N ARG A 247 -13.59 12.85 1.93
CA ARG A 247 -14.99 12.71 1.51
C ARG A 247 -15.82 13.15 2.69
N GLY A 248 -16.58 14.23 2.52
CA GLY A 248 -17.65 14.54 3.46
C GLY A 248 -18.47 13.26 3.66
N LEU A 249 -18.82 12.94 4.90
CA LEU A 249 -19.59 11.74 5.27
C LEU A 249 -21.03 11.74 4.70
N THR A 250 -21.30 12.50 3.64
CA THR A 250 -22.52 12.36 2.86
C THR A 250 -22.46 10.99 2.18
N VAL A 251 -23.33 10.09 2.64
CA VAL A 251 -23.50 8.70 2.20
C VAL A 251 -24.02 8.68 0.75
N ASN A 252 -23.19 9.12 -0.20
CA ASN A 252 -23.50 9.06 -1.62
C ASN A 252 -22.53 8.06 -2.27
N LYS A 253 -23.07 6.88 -2.63
CA LYS A 253 -22.35 5.85 -3.38
C LYS A 253 -21.91 6.43 -4.74
N PRO A 254 -20.61 6.38 -5.12
CA PRO A 254 -20.18 6.93 -6.41
C PRO A 254 -20.64 6.05 -7.58
N LYS A 255 -21.15 6.66 -8.66
CA LYS A 255 -21.20 6.08 -10.02
C LYS A 255 -19.90 6.48 -10.74
N LEU A 256 -19.17 5.52 -11.32
CA LEU A 256 -17.93 5.72 -12.08
C LEU A 256 -18.23 6.15 -13.52
N PRO A 257 -17.58 7.19 -14.06
CA PRO A 257 -17.47 7.43 -15.50
C PRO A 257 -16.11 7.04 -16.10
N ASN A 258 -16.13 6.94 -17.43
CA ASN A 258 -15.21 6.33 -18.40
C ASN A 258 -13.97 7.19 -18.77
N ASP A 259 -12.97 6.55 -19.39
CA ASP A 259 -11.57 6.93 -19.72
C ASP A 259 -11.26 8.32 -20.37
N ASP A 260 -10.00 8.78 -20.23
CA ASP A 260 -9.32 9.72 -21.17
C ASP A 260 -7.82 9.33 -21.38
N PRO A 261 -7.36 9.16 -22.64
CA PRO A 261 -5.99 8.78 -22.98
C PRO A 261 -5.13 10.01 -23.31
N ARG A 262 -4.21 10.36 -22.40
CA ARG A 262 -2.88 10.99 -22.62
C ARG A 262 -2.36 11.53 -21.29
N TYR A 263 -1.19 11.06 -20.83
CA TYR A 263 -0.04 11.85 -20.33
C TYR A 263 0.89 11.07 -19.37
N ILE A 264 2.19 11.41 -19.48
CA ILE A 264 3.42 10.94 -18.80
C ILE A 264 3.91 12.05 -17.85
N ILE A 265 4.53 11.79 -16.67
CA ILE A 265 5.51 12.71 -16.03
C ILE A 265 6.58 11.98 -15.14
N LEU A 266 7.83 12.46 -15.22
CA LEU A 266 9.13 11.99 -14.69
C LEU A 266 9.71 12.84 -13.51
N ASP A 267 8.92 13.67 -12.84
CA ASP A 267 9.40 14.84 -12.09
C ASP A 267 9.46 14.70 -10.54
N PRO A 268 10.27 15.55 -9.86
CA PRO A 268 10.33 15.64 -8.40
C PRO A 268 8.99 16.05 -7.76
N PRO A 269 8.78 15.74 -6.45
CA PRO A 269 7.54 16.05 -5.75
C PRO A 269 7.22 17.56 -5.78
N PRO A 270 5.94 17.95 -5.92
CA PRO A 270 5.53 19.34 -5.87
C PRO A 270 5.73 19.90 -4.45
N PRO A 271 6.22 21.14 -4.31
CA PRO A 271 6.36 21.78 -3.00
C PRO A 271 5.00 21.92 -2.32
N LYS A 272 4.98 21.83 -0.98
CA LYS A 272 3.78 22.10 -0.19
C LYS A 272 3.35 23.54 -0.41
N THR A 273 2.28 23.75 -1.18
CA THR A 273 1.66 25.08 -1.29
C THR A 273 1.10 25.42 0.08
N ASN A 274 1.78 26.32 0.80
CA ASN A 274 1.23 26.95 1.99
C ASN A 274 -0.15 27.49 1.61
N PRO A 275 -1.22 27.20 2.38
CA PRO A 275 -2.50 27.82 2.15
C PRO A 275 -2.27 29.33 2.25
N SER A 276 -2.25 29.97 1.08
CA SER A 276 -2.03 31.39 0.93
C SER A 276 -2.93 32.09 1.94
N THR A 277 -2.30 32.90 2.79
CA THR A 277 -2.96 33.80 3.73
C THR A 277 -4.07 34.49 2.96
N CYS A 278 -5.31 34.03 3.17
CA CYS A 278 -6.50 34.66 2.64
C CYS A 278 -6.52 36.02 3.34
N LYS A 279 -5.90 37.02 2.71
CA LYS A 279 -5.89 38.41 3.17
C LYS A 279 -7.35 38.77 3.37
N SER A 280 -7.73 38.81 4.64
CA SER A 280 -8.99 39.38 5.07
C SER A 280 -8.96 40.82 4.60
N SER A 281 -9.78 41.13 3.61
CA SER A 281 -10.06 42.50 3.20
C SER A 281 -10.43 43.27 4.46
N GLU A 282 -9.58 44.21 4.84
CA GLU A 282 -9.80 45.13 5.95
C GLU A 282 -11.16 45.81 5.74
N ARG A 283 -12.04 45.64 6.73
CA ARG A 283 -13.19 46.52 6.91
C ARG A 283 -12.64 47.89 7.26
N GLY A 284 -12.88 48.87 6.39
CA GLY A 284 -12.78 50.27 6.77
C GLY A 284 -13.84 50.58 7.81
N ASP A 285 -13.42 50.64 9.07
CA ASP A 285 -14.11 51.34 10.14
C ASP A 285 -13.16 52.42 10.65
N SER A 286 -13.50 53.68 10.40
CA SER A 286 -12.89 54.85 11.03
C SER A 286 -14.03 55.86 11.24
N SER A 287 -14.74 55.76 12.37
CA SER A 287 -14.51 56.52 13.61
C SER A 287 -14.32 58.03 13.36
N SER A 288 -15.34 58.84 13.61
CA SER A 288 -15.69 59.48 14.91
C SER A 288 -15.15 60.91 15.00
N LEU A 289 -16.09 61.86 14.97
CA LEU A 289 -15.91 63.29 15.23
C LEU A 289 -15.48 63.55 16.69
N PRO A 290 -14.57 64.50 16.96
CA PRO A 290 -14.45 65.09 18.29
C PRO A 290 -15.36 66.31 18.44
N GLY A 291 -16.20 66.28 19.48
CA GLY A 291 -16.94 67.43 19.97
C GLY A 291 -16.00 68.47 20.59
N ILE A 292 -16.27 69.73 20.29
CA ILE A 292 -15.64 70.89 20.93
C ILE A 292 -16.69 71.49 21.88
N THR A 293 -16.36 71.52 23.17
CA THR A 293 -17.12 72.23 24.20
C THR A 293 -16.19 73.15 25.00
N HIS A 294 -16.63 74.42 25.07
CA HIS A 294 -16.42 75.43 26.12
C HIS A 294 -15.05 76.14 26.25
N PRO A 295 -15.01 77.35 26.86
CA PRO A 295 -16.06 78.13 27.52
C PRO A 295 -16.76 79.21 26.67
#